data_AF-A0A151SE99-F1
#
_entry.id   AF-A0A151SE99-F1
#
_cell.length_a   1.000
_cell.length_b   1.000
_cell.length_c   1.000
_cell.angle_alpha   90.00
_cell.angle_beta   90.00
_cell.angle_gamma   90.00
#
_symmetry.space_group_name_H-M   'P 1'
#
loop_
_entity.id
_entity.type
_entity.pdbx_description
1 polymer ?
#
loop_
_entity_poly.entity_id
_entity_poly.type
_entity_poly.pdbx_seq_one_letter_code
_entity_poly.pdbx_strand_id
1 'polypeptide(L)'
;MKDLGKLKYFLRIEVAYSKNGIFISQRKYVLDLLKETGKLGCRTSTIPIEQNHRIGSEESTPIKKAQYLRLVGKLIYLSHTRPNIAYAVSVVSQFMHDSRERHMQAVYKIL
;
A
#
# COMPACT_ATOMS: atom_id res chain seq x y z
N MET A 1 33.77 8.68 14.29
CA MET A 1 32.58 8.37 13.47
C MET A 1 32.98 7.34 12.42
N LYS A 2 32.14 6.33 12.17
CA LYS A 2 32.42 5.26 11.22
C LYS A 2 31.70 5.58 9.91
N ASP A 3 32.42 5.67 8.80
CA ASP A 3 31.82 5.81 7.48
C ASP A 3 31.26 4.46 7.03
N LEU A 4 29.97 4.44 6.68
CA LEU A 4 29.25 3.25 6.20
C LEU A 4 29.18 3.21 4.66
N GLY A 5 29.77 4.19 3.98
CA GLY A 5 29.71 4.33 2.53
C GLY A 5 28.34 4.76 2.03
N LYS A 6 28.11 4.59 0.72
CA LYS A 6 26.86 5.01 0.07
C LYS A 6 25.68 4.13 0.47
N LEU A 7 24.54 4.76 0.78
CA LEU A 7 23.30 4.09 1.14
C LEU A 7 22.78 3.25 -0.03
N LYS A 8 22.67 1.93 0.16
CA LYS A 8 22.09 1.03 -0.86
C LYS A 8 20.64 0.66 -0.55
N TYR A 9 20.33 0.46 0.72
CA TYR A 9 19.01 0.05 1.21
C TYR A 9 18.67 0.77 2.50
N PHE A 10 17.44 1.28 2.61
CA PHE A 10 16.89 1.83 3.84
C PHE A 10 15.42 1.48 3.95
N LEU A 11 14.98 0.84 5.04
CA LEU A 11 13.57 0.47 5.25
C LEU A 11 12.95 -0.30 4.05
N ARG A 12 13.69 -1.15 3.33
CA ARG A 12 13.20 -1.83 2.10
C ARG A 12 13.01 -0.90 0.89
N ILE A 13 13.57 0.30 0.93
CA ILE A 13 13.76 1.21 -0.19
C ILE A 13 15.15 0.94 -0.75
N GLU A 14 15.22 0.67 -2.04
CA GLU A 14 16.44 0.58 -2.83
C GLU A 14 16.86 1.97 -3.29
N VAL A 15 18.14 2.29 -3.10
CA VAL A 15 18.74 3.56 -3.54
C VAL A 15 19.82 3.25 -4.55
N ALA A 16 19.65 3.78 -5.76
CA ALA A 16 20.62 3.68 -6.85
C ALA A 16 21.15 5.07 -7.21
N TYR A 17 22.42 5.15 -7.58
CA TYR A 17 23.09 6.40 -7.94
C TYR A 17 23.50 6.34 -9.40
N SER A 18 23.27 7.44 -10.12
CA SER A 18 23.73 7.65 -11.48
C SER A 18 24.39 9.02 -11.59
N LYS A 19 25.01 9.31 -12.75
CA LYS A 19 25.49 10.66 -13.06
C LYS A 19 24.37 11.70 -13.08
N ASN A 20 23.13 11.27 -13.28
CA ASN A 20 21.95 12.14 -13.39
C ASN A 20 21.21 12.32 -12.04
N GLY A 21 21.67 11.68 -10.96
CA GLY A 21 21.08 11.80 -9.64
C GLY A 21 20.78 10.47 -8.96
N ILE A 22 19.83 10.52 -8.02
CA ILE A 22 19.45 9.41 -7.12
C ILE A 22 18.12 8.82 -7.56
N PHE A 23 18.06 7.51 -7.71
CA PHE A 23 16.85 6.75 -7.97
C PHE A 23 16.43 5.99 -6.73
N ILE A 24 15.14 6.08 -6.42
CA ILE A 24 14.52 5.45 -5.25
C ILE A 24 13.50 4.43 -5.75
N SER A 25 13.61 3.18 -5.29
CA SER A 25 12.73 2.08 -5.71
C SER A 25 12.18 1.32 -4.50
N GLN A 26 10.87 1.08 -4.49
CA GLN A 26 10.21 0.12 -3.59
C GLN A 26 9.70 -1.11 -4.35
N ARG A 27 10.23 -1.38 -5.56
CA ARG A 27 9.72 -2.45 -6.44
C ARG A 27 9.68 -3.81 -5.75
N LYS A 28 10.76 -4.19 -5.03
CA LYS A 28 10.82 -5.44 -4.27
C LYS A 28 9.71 -5.53 -3.23
N TYR A 29 9.49 -4.46 -2.46
CA TYR A 29 8.43 -4.39 -1.47
C TYR A 29 7.04 -4.59 -2.08
N VAL A 30 6.76 -3.95 -3.23
CA VAL A 30 5.50 -4.11 -3.95
C VAL A 30 5.32 -5.56 -4.42
N LEU A 31 6.33 -6.16 -5.03
CA LEU A 31 6.26 -7.54 -5.51
C LEU A 31 6.03 -8.53 -4.37
N ASP A 32 6.71 -8.35 -3.22
CA ASP A 32 6.52 -9.19 -2.04
C ASP A 32 5.10 -9.03 -1.47
N LEU A 33 4.57 -7.81 -1.41
CA LEU A 33 3.21 -7.52 -0.96
C LEU A 33 2.16 -8.17 -1.87
N LEU A 34 2.32 -8.05 -3.19
CA LEU A 34 1.42 -8.67 -4.16
C LEU A 34 1.48 -10.20 -4.10
N LYS A 35 2.69 -10.78 -3.93
CA LYS A 35 2.85 -12.22 -3.77
C LYS A 35 2.17 -12.74 -2.50
N GLU A 36 2.37 -12.04 -1.38
CA GLU A 36 1.79 -12.41 -0.09
C GLU A 36 0.26 -12.35 -0.09
N THR A 37 -0.32 -11.40 -0.85
CA THR A 37 -1.78 -11.23 -0.96
C THR A 37 -2.40 -12.02 -2.10
N GLY A 38 -1.60 -12.78 -2.86
CA GLY A 38 -2.06 -13.52 -4.04
C GLY A 38 -2.52 -12.62 -5.19
N LYS A 39 -2.06 -11.35 -5.23
CA LYS A 39 -2.39 -10.35 -6.27
C LYS A 39 -1.32 -10.18 -7.34
N LEU A 40 -0.25 -10.96 -7.26
CA LEU A 40 0.79 -10.95 -8.29
C LEU A 40 0.20 -11.41 -9.64
N GLY A 41 0.34 -10.57 -10.66
CA GLY A 41 -0.21 -10.84 -12.00
C GLY A 41 -1.72 -10.60 -12.15
N CYS A 42 -2.39 -10.04 -11.13
CA CYS A 42 -3.76 -9.58 -11.28
C CYS A 42 -3.87 -8.42 -12.29
N ARG A 43 -5.07 -8.28 -12.88
CA ARG A 43 -5.36 -7.14 -13.76
C ARG A 43 -5.25 -5.84 -12.96
N THR A 44 -4.54 -4.87 -13.52
CA THR A 44 -4.39 -3.56 -12.90
C THR A 44 -5.67 -2.76 -13.02
N SER A 45 -6.00 -1.99 -11.98
CA SER A 45 -7.02 -0.95 -12.06
C SER A 45 -6.37 0.41 -12.22
N THR A 46 -6.86 1.20 -13.18
CA THR A 46 -6.45 2.61 -13.33
C THR A 46 -7.06 3.50 -12.25
N ILE A 47 -8.12 3.03 -11.59
CA ILE A 47 -8.90 3.77 -10.60
C ILE A 47 -8.85 2.99 -9.27
N PRO A 48 -7.96 3.36 -8.34
CA PRO A 48 -7.76 2.61 -7.09
C PRO A 48 -8.97 2.67 -6.16
N ILE A 49 -9.82 3.70 -6.28
CA ILE A 49 -11.05 3.87 -5.52
C ILE A 49 -12.10 4.60 -6.37
N GLU A 50 -13.36 4.19 -6.28
CA GLU A 50 -14.44 4.79 -7.07
C GLU A 50 -14.79 6.18 -6.56
N GLN A 51 -15.15 7.09 -7.48
CA GLN A 51 -15.70 8.39 -7.13
C GLN A 51 -17.09 8.18 -6.48
N ASN A 52 -17.41 8.94 -5.42
CA ASN A 52 -18.63 8.80 -4.62
C ASN A 52 -18.76 7.44 -3.89
N HIS A 53 -17.63 6.89 -3.45
CA HIS A 53 -17.56 5.59 -2.79
C HIS A 53 -18.49 5.47 -1.57
N ARG A 54 -19.51 4.60 -1.64
CA ARG A 54 -20.34 4.20 -0.49
C ARG A 54 -19.65 3.13 0.36
N ILE A 55 -18.39 3.36 0.72
CA ILE A 55 -17.57 2.40 1.48
C ILE A 55 -18.06 2.29 2.92
N GLY A 56 -18.60 3.36 3.51
CA GLY A 56 -19.09 3.39 4.89
C GLY A 56 -20.48 2.80 5.14
N SER A 57 -21.01 1.91 4.28
CA SER A 57 -22.30 1.27 4.58
C SER A 57 -22.16 0.25 5.70
N GLU A 58 -22.88 0.49 6.80
CA GLU A 58 -22.98 -0.40 7.97
C GLU A 58 -23.66 -1.74 7.69
N GLU A 59 -24.09 -2.00 6.45
CA GLU A 59 -24.74 -3.25 6.06
C GLU A 59 -23.75 -4.41 5.88
N SER A 60 -22.44 -4.14 5.81
CA SER A 60 -21.44 -5.18 5.53
C SER A 60 -20.89 -5.84 6.80
N THR A 61 -20.59 -7.15 6.68
CA THR A 61 -20.14 -8.01 7.78
C THR A 61 -18.81 -7.50 8.36
N PRO A 62 -18.71 -7.37 9.70
CA PRO A 62 -17.44 -7.10 10.37
C PRO A 62 -16.41 -8.19 10.08
N ILE A 63 -15.15 -7.80 9.90
CA ILE A 63 -14.05 -8.75 9.62
C ILE A 63 -13.01 -8.74 10.75
N LYS A 64 -12.10 -9.72 10.72
CA LYS A 64 -10.95 -9.77 11.63
C LYS A 64 -10.05 -8.55 11.41
N LYS A 65 -10.05 -7.63 12.36
CA LYS A 65 -9.29 -6.36 12.33
C LYS A 65 -7.80 -6.55 12.03
N ALA A 66 -7.17 -7.60 12.55
CA ALA A 66 -5.73 -7.83 12.40
C ALA A 66 -5.27 -7.89 10.92
N GLN A 67 -6.03 -8.57 10.05
CA GLN A 67 -5.65 -8.69 8.64
C GLN A 67 -5.79 -7.35 7.92
N TYR A 68 -6.88 -6.63 8.20
CA TYR A 68 -7.15 -5.31 7.64
C TYR A 68 -6.05 -4.32 8.04
N LEU A 69 -5.79 -4.18 9.35
CA LEU A 69 -4.76 -3.28 9.89
C LEU A 69 -3.38 -3.59 9.32
N ARG A 70 -3.03 -4.88 9.20
CA ARG A 70 -1.75 -5.30 8.63
C ARG A 70 -1.60 -4.90 7.16
N LEU A 71 -2.65 -5.02 6.34
CA LEU A 71 -2.58 -4.60 4.94
C LEU A 71 -2.60 -3.09 4.79
N VAL A 72 -3.47 -2.38 5.52
CA VAL A 72 -3.51 -0.92 5.45
C VAL A 72 -2.19 -0.31 5.94
N GLY A 73 -1.56 -0.85 6.98
CA GLY A 73 -0.22 -0.42 7.42
C GLY A 73 0.85 -0.58 6.33
N LYS A 74 0.80 -1.67 5.55
CA LYS A 74 1.70 -1.86 4.40
C LYS A 74 1.42 -0.88 3.26
N LEU A 75 0.15 -0.57 3.02
CA LEU A 75 -0.26 0.42 2.02
C LEU A 75 0.13 1.84 2.42
N ILE A 76 0.02 2.21 3.70
CA ILE A 76 0.52 3.48 4.25
C ILE A 76 2.03 3.58 4.01
N TYR A 77 2.77 2.51 4.29
CA TYR A 77 4.20 2.50 4.01
C TYR A 77 4.50 2.74 2.52
N LEU A 78 3.76 2.06 1.63
CA LEU A 78 3.90 2.20 0.19
C LEU A 78 3.52 3.59 -0.34
N SER A 79 2.51 4.26 0.24
CA SER A 79 2.04 5.56 -0.25
C SER A 79 3.08 6.67 -0.10
N HIS A 80 4.08 6.51 0.76
CA HIS A 80 5.19 7.47 0.92
C HIS A 80 6.05 7.60 -0.35
N THR A 81 6.15 6.53 -1.15
CA THR A 81 6.89 6.56 -2.43
C THR A 81 5.96 6.47 -3.66
N ARG A 82 4.66 6.23 -3.43
CA ARG A 82 3.62 6.11 -4.46
C ARG A 82 2.47 7.07 -4.19
N PRO A 83 2.61 8.36 -4.51
CA PRO A 83 1.55 9.35 -4.26
C PRO A 83 0.27 9.05 -5.04
N ASN A 84 0.37 8.31 -6.15
CA ASN A 84 -0.76 7.92 -6.99
C ASN A 84 -1.81 7.03 -6.28
N ILE A 85 -1.46 6.41 -5.14
CA ILE A 85 -2.41 5.64 -4.31
C ILE A 85 -2.73 6.31 -2.97
N ALA A 86 -2.04 7.41 -2.61
CA ALA A 86 -2.10 7.99 -1.27
C ALA A 86 -3.51 8.37 -0.84
N TYR A 87 -4.31 8.94 -1.76
CA TYR A 87 -5.70 9.27 -1.51
C TYR A 87 -6.53 8.03 -1.15
N ALA A 88 -6.47 6.98 -1.97
CA ALA A 88 -7.23 5.74 -1.71
C ALA A 88 -6.81 5.09 -0.39
N VAL A 89 -5.52 5.10 -0.07
CA VAL A 89 -4.99 4.63 1.22
C VAL A 89 -5.53 5.45 2.40
N SER A 90 -5.64 6.78 2.25
CA SER A 90 -6.18 7.65 3.30
C SER A 90 -7.65 7.32 3.60
N VAL A 91 -8.45 7.00 2.58
CA VAL A 91 -9.86 6.63 2.75
C VAL A 91 -10.00 5.31 3.50
N VAL A 92 -9.29 4.25 3.07
CA VAL A 92 -9.37 2.94 3.76
C VAL A 92 -8.80 3.01 5.19
N SER A 93 -7.88 3.94 5.48
CA SER A 93 -7.34 4.12 6.83
C SER A 93 -8.36 4.66 7.83
N GLN A 94 -9.45 5.32 7.38
CA GLN A 94 -10.51 5.80 8.28
C GLN A 94 -11.27 4.67 8.97
N PHE A 95 -11.28 3.47 8.37
CA PHE A 95 -12.04 2.32 8.87
C PHE A 95 -11.20 1.32 9.68
N MET A 96 -10.06 1.76 10.24
CA MET A 96 -9.19 0.89 11.05
C MET A 96 -9.86 0.41 12.36
N HIS A 97 -10.76 1.22 12.94
CA HIS A 97 -11.47 0.88 14.18
C HIS A 97 -12.66 -0.05 13.95
N ASP A 98 -13.34 0.08 12.81
CA ASP A 98 -14.48 -0.75 12.38
C ASP A 98 -14.28 -1.25 10.95
N SER A 99 -13.45 -2.28 10.79
CA SER A 99 -13.15 -2.88 9.50
C SER A 99 -14.22 -3.89 9.09
N ARG A 100 -14.74 -3.75 7.87
CA ARG A 100 -15.80 -4.59 7.30
C ARG A 100 -15.39 -5.13 5.93
N GLU A 101 -16.16 -6.08 5.43
CA GLU A 101 -15.85 -6.77 4.16
C GLU A 101 -15.72 -5.81 2.98
N ARG A 102 -16.61 -4.81 2.85
CA ARG A 102 -16.51 -3.79 1.78
C ARG A 102 -15.21 -2.98 1.87
N HIS A 103 -14.76 -2.67 3.09
CA HIS A 103 -13.49 -1.97 3.31
C HIS A 103 -12.32 -2.83 2.82
N MET A 104 -12.37 -4.14 3.08
CA MET A 104 -11.35 -5.08 2.63
C MET A 104 -11.30 -5.22 1.10
N GLN A 105 -12.46 -5.21 0.44
CA GLN A 105 -12.51 -5.22 -1.02
C GLN A 105 -11.88 -3.96 -1.62
N ALA A 106 -12.09 -2.79 -0.99
CA ALA A 106 -11.41 -1.55 -1.39
C ALA A 106 -9.88 -1.66 -1.23
N VAL A 107 -9.39 -2.24 -0.12
CA VAL A 107 -7.96 -2.52 0.07
C VAL A 107 -7.39 -3.43 -1.03
N TYR A 108 -8.13 -4.48 -1.42
CA TYR A 108 -7.70 -5.35 -2.52
C TYR A 108 -7.74 -4.69 -3.89
N LYS A 109 -8.58 -3.67 -4.10
CA LYS A 109 -8.64 -2.89 -5.34
C LYS A 109 -7.43 -1.95 -5.50
N ILE A 110 -6.82 -1.52 -4.39
CA ILE A 110 -5.61 -0.69 -4.37
C ILE A 110 -4.36 -1.50 -4.77
N LEU A 111 -4.35 -2.80 -4.46
CA LEU A 111 -3.25 -3.74 -4.76
C LEU A 111 -3.24 -4.15 -6.24
#